data_AF-A0A970UG52-F1
#
_entry.id   AF-A0A970UG52-F1
#
_cell.length_a   1.000
_cell.length_b   1.000
_cell.length_c   1.000
_cell.angle_alpha   90.00
_cell.angle_beta   90.00
_cell.angle_gamma   90.00
#
_symmetry.space_group_name_H-M   'P 1'
#
loop_
_entity.id
_entity.type
_entity.pdbx_description
1 polymer ?
#
loop_
_entity_poly.entity_id
_entity_poly.type
_entity_poly.pdbx_seq_one_letter_code
_entity_poly.pdbx_strand_id
1 'polypeptide(L)'
;KRPAVLRKEANGFIANRLQFALLREALHIVESGVASMEEVDEAVKSSIGRRLADTGPFETADLGGLDVFSSIASYLFADLSADTKPPRLLTEKVREGLLGAKTGQGLYNWEPERKKEVLEARTRTLVHFLRQDRAEIK
;
A
#
# COMPACT_ATOMS: atom_id res chain seq x y z
N LYS A 1 7.73 14.64 8.99
CA LYS A 1 7.45 14.79 7.54
C LYS A 1 8.54 15.64 6.91
N ARG A 2 9.31 15.07 5.98
CA ARG A 2 10.32 15.79 5.20
C ARG A 2 9.71 16.22 3.86
N PRO A 3 10.01 17.42 3.34
CA PRO A 3 9.53 17.84 2.03
C PRO A 3 10.21 17.03 0.92
N ALA A 4 9.47 16.73 -0.15
CA ALA A 4 9.99 16.10 -1.36
C ALA A 4 9.86 17.08 -2.54
N VAL A 5 10.91 17.22 -3.33
CA VAL A 5 10.93 18.13 -4.49
C VAL A 5 10.47 17.37 -5.73
N LEU A 6 9.42 17.87 -6.37
CA LEU A 6 8.98 17.39 -7.68
C LEU A 6 9.78 18.12 -8.77
N ARG A 7 10.52 17.36 -9.58
CA ARG A 7 11.27 17.93 -10.73
C ARG A 7 10.37 18.24 -11.92
N LYS A 8 9.23 17.57 -12.00
CA LYS A 8 8.20 17.76 -13.03
C LYS A 8 6.83 17.55 -12.38
N GLU A 9 5.83 18.26 -12.88
CA GLU A 9 4.44 18.02 -12.50
C GLU A 9 4.03 16.59 -12.88
N ALA A 10 3.35 15.92 -11.95
CA ALA A 10 2.84 14.58 -12.15
C ALA A 10 1.50 14.42 -11.41
N ASN A 11 0.48 13.93 -12.12
CA ASN A 11 -0.79 13.57 -11.51
C ASN A 11 -0.57 12.58 -10.36
N GLY A 12 -1.06 12.92 -9.17
CA GLY A 12 -0.89 12.14 -7.94
C GLY A 12 0.46 12.32 -7.23
N PHE A 13 1.36 13.19 -7.72
CA PHE A 13 2.70 13.38 -7.16
C PHE A 13 3.46 12.04 -6.99
N ILE A 14 4.44 11.96 -6.10
CA ILE A 14 5.21 10.71 -5.90
C ILE A 14 4.39 9.69 -5.10
N ALA A 15 3.86 10.09 -3.95
CA ALA A 15 3.25 9.18 -2.98
C ALA A 15 1.96 8.53 -3.49
N ASN A 16 1.02 9.28 -4.09
CA ASN A 16 -0.23 8.67 -4.55
C ASN A 16 0.00 7.74 -5.75
N ARG A 17 1.01 8.00 -6.59
CA ARG A 17 1.37 7.08 -7.69
C ARG A 17 1.81 5.73 -7.17
N LEU A 18 2.72 5.70 -6.19
CA LEU A 18 3.18 4.45 -5.56
C LEU A 18 2.03 3.76 -4.80
N GLN A 19 1.24 4.52 -4.05
CA GLN A 19 0.10 3.98 -3.30
C GLN A 19 -0.93 3.32 -4.22
N PHE A 20 -1.30 3.95 -5.33
CA PHE A 20 -2.29 3.39 -6.25
C PHE A 20 -1.72 2.29 -7.15
N ALA A 21 -0.41 2.27 -7.43
CA ALA A 21 0.23 1.13 -8.08
C ALA A 21 0.14 -0.13 -7.18
N LEU A 22 0.47 0.00 -5.89
CA LEU A 22 0.33 -1.08 -4.92
C LEU A 22 -1.14 -1.51 -4.76
N LEU A 23 -2.05 -0.54 -4.62
CA LEU A 23 -3.48 -0.84 -4.44
C LEU A 23 -4.09 -1.51 -5.68
N ARG A 24 -3.68 -1.12 -6.90
CA ARG A 24 -4.14 -1.75 -8.14
C ARG A 24 -3.79 -3.23 -8.15
N GLU A 25 -2.54 -3.55 -7.83
CA GLU A 25 -2.09 -4.95 -7.78
C GLU A 25 -2.77 -5.73 -6.66
N ALA A 26 -2.89 -5.14 -5.47
CA ALA A 26 -3.58 -5.78 -4.34
C ALA A 26 -5.04 -6.14 -4.69
N LEU A 27 -5.77 -5.24 -5.36
CA LEU A 27 -7.13 -5.52 -5.81
C LEU A 27 -7.15 -6.60 -6.90
N HIS A 28 -6.19 -6.59 -7.83
CA HIS A 28 -6.08 -7.60 -8.87
C HIS A 28 -5.82 -9.01 -8.32
N ILE A 29 -4.93 -9.14 -7.34
CA ILE A 29 -4.65 -10.40 -6.63
C ILE A 29 -5.92 -10.95 -5.97
N VAL A 30 -6.72 -10.10 -5.34
CA VAL A 30 -7.99 -10.50 -4.71
C VAL A 30 -9.04 -10.89 -5.74
N GLU A 31 -9.21 -10.10 -6.81
CA GLU A 31 -10.20 -10.38 -7.86
C GLU A 31 -9.88 -11.63 -8.68
N SER A 32 -8.60 -11.94 -8.87
CA SER A 32 -8.12 -13.16 -9.52
C SER A 32 -8.18 -14.39 -8.62
N GLY A 33 -8.50 -14.22 -7.32
CA GLY A 33 -8.61 -15.30 -6.35
C GLY A 33 -7.26 -15.87 -5.90
N VAL A 34 -6.16 -15.16 -6.14
CA VAL A 34 -4.81 -15.59 -5.71
C VAL A 34 -4.66 -15.53 -4.20
N ALA A 35 -5.30 -14.55 -3.54
CA ALA A 35 -5.31 -14.43 -2.08
C ALA A 35 -6.52 -13.64 -1.58
N SER A 36 -6.86 -13.79 -0.30
CA SER A 36 -7.84 -12.96 0.39
C SER A 36 -7.30 -11.55 0.69
N MET A 37 -8.20 -10.60 1.00
CA MET A 37 -7.79 -9.24 1.40
C MET A 37 -6.91 -9.25 2.64
N GLU A 38 -7.23 -10.11 3.61
CA GLU A 38 -6.49 -10.28 4.86
C GLU A 38 -5.06 -10.80 4.61
N GLU A 39 -4.90 -11.78 3.72
CA GLU A 39 -3.60 -12.33 3.35
C GLU A 39 -2.74 -11.30 2.60
N VAL A 40 -3.32 -10.54 1.69
CA VAL A 40 -2.61 -9.46 0.99
C VAL A 40 -2.15 -8.39 1.97
N ASP A 41 -3.04 -7.92 2.85
CA ASP A 41 -2.69 -6.93 3.86
C ASP A 41 -1.59 -7.46 4.81
N GLU A 42 -1.65 -8.73 5.22
CA GLU A 42 -0.64 -9.34 6.07
C GLU A 42 0.71 -9.49 5.37
N ALA A 43 0.72 -9.92 4.10
CA ALA A 43 1.94 -9.97 3.30
C ALA A 43 2.60 -8.59 3.22
N VAL A 44 1.82 -7.52 3.04
CA VAL A 44 2.33 -6.14 3.02
C VAL A 44 2.86 -5.72 4.39
N LYS A 45 2.08 -5.87 5.46
CA LYS A 45 2.45 -5.45 6.83
C LYS A 45 3.65 -6.20 7.40
N SER A 46 3.82 -7.46 7.03
CA SER A 46 4.87 -8.34 7.57
C SER A 46 6.15 -8.35 6.73
N SER A 47 6.08 -8.01 5.43
CA SER A 47 7.23 -8.09 4.51
C SER A 47 7.58 -6.76 3.85
N ILE A 48 7.00 -6.43 2.69
CA ILE A 48 7.40 -5.29 1.85
C ILE A 48 7.21 -3.96 2.57
N GLY A 49 6.15 -3.79 3.37
CA GLY A 49 5.86 -2.56 4.09
C GLY A 49 6.94 -2.22 5.12
N ARG A 50 7.52 -3.23 5.79
CA ARG A 50 8.61 -3.04 6.74
C ARG A 50 9.90 -2.64 6.03
N ARG A 51 10.29 -3.38 4.98
CA ARG A 51 11.50 -3.09 4.20
C ARG A 51 11.48 -1.68 3.61
N LEU A 52 10.33 -1.28 3.06
CA LEU A 52 10.18 0.04 2.42
C LEU A 52 10.19 1.20 3.41
N ALA A 53 9.86 0.98 4.69
CA ALA A 53 9.96 2.01 5.72
C ALA A 53 11.42 2.43 5.98
N ASP A 54 12.36 1.49 5.87
CA ASP A 54 13.77 1.72 6.16
C ASP A 54 14.58 2.11 4.91
N THR A 55 14.34 1.42 3.78
CA THR A 55 15.21 1.51 2.58
C THR A 55 14.51 2.09 1.35
N GLY A 56 13.18 2.25 1.40
CA GLY A 56 12.40 2.62 0.22
C GLY A 56 12.59 1.65 -0.97
N PRO A 57 12.04 1.96 -2.15
CA PRO A 57 12.05 1.03 -3.27
C PRO A 57 13.41 0.88 -3.95
N PHE A 58 14.23 1.93 -3.98
CA PHE A 58 15.50 1.94 -4.70
C PHE A 58 16.61 1.24 -3.92
N GLU A 59 16.83 1.58 -2.64
CA GLU A 59 17.86 0.90 -1.85
C GLU A 59 17.47 -0.57 -1.60
N THR A 60 16.17 -0.89 -1.44
CA THR A 60 15.71 -2.29 -1.42
C THR A 60 16.12 -3.04 -2.69
N ALA A 61 15.98 -2.42 -3.87
CA ALA A 61 16.35 -3.05 -5.14
C ALA A 61 17.86 -3.24 -5.27
N ASP A 62 18.63 -2.21 -4.92
CA ASP A 62 20.10 -2.28 -4.94
C ASP A 62 20.63 -3.36 -3.99
N LEU A 63 20.10 -3.42 -2.75
CA LEU A 63 20.48 -4.44 -1.77
C LEU A 63 20.11 -5.87 -2.21
N GLY A 64 19.06 -6.02 -3.01
CA GLY A 64 18.63 -7.32 -3.52
C GLY A 64 19.29 -7.75 -4.84
N GLY A 65 20.09 -6.88 -5.46
CA GLY A 65 20.74 -7.13 -6.75
C GLY A 65 19.87 -6.73 -7.95
N LEU A 66 20.34 -5.77 -8.74
CA LEU A 66 19.61 -5.26 -9.90
C LEU A 66 19.44 -6.30 -11.02
N ASP A 67 20.35 -7.28 -11.12
CA ASP A 67 20.24 -8.43 -12.01
C ASP A 67 19.07 -9.34 -11.62
N VAL A 68 18.89 -9.60 -10.32
CA VAL A 68 17.75 -10.35 -9.79
C VAL A 68 16.44 -9.61 -10.05
N PHE A 69 16.38 -8.31 -9.73
CA PHE A 69 15.20 -7.48 -9.97
C PHE A 69 14.87 -7.38 -11.47
N SER A 70 15.88 -7.26 -12.33
CA SER A 70 15.71 -7.23 -13.78
C SER A 70 15.17 -8.57 -14.31
N SER A 71 15.72 -9.69 -13.83
CA SER A 71 15.27 -11.04 -14.18
C SER A 71 13.81 -11.25 -13.76
N ILE A 72 13.45 -10.90 -12.53
CA ILE A 72 12.06 -11.01 -12.04
C ILE A 72 11.12 -10.12 -12.85
N ALA A 73 11.50 -8.85 -13.08
CA ALA A 73 10.68 -7.92 -13.85
C ALA A 73 10.42 -8.39 -15.29
N SER A 74 11.36 -9.14 -15.89
CA SER A 74 11.25 -9.61 -17.27
C SER A 74 10.06 -10.54 -17.53
N TYR A 75 9.61 -11.27 -16.51
CA TYR A 75 8.43 -12.13 -16.60
C TYR A 75 7.27 -11.60 -15.75
N LEU A 76 7.52 -11.13 -14.53
CA LEU A 76 6.46 -10.80 -13.59
C LEU A 76 5.62 -9.61 -14.04
N PHE A 77 6.20 -8.62 -14.73
CA PHE A 77 5.46 -7.44 -15.17
C PHE A 77 4.34 -7.76 -16.18
N ALA A 78 4.44 -8.88 -16.90
CA ALA A 78 3.38 -9.34 -17.79
C ALA A 78 2.16 -9.87 -17.02
N ASP A 79 2.37 -10.34 -15.79
CA ASP A 79 1.34 -10.89 -14.92
C ASP A 79 0.76 -9.86 -13.94
N LEU A 80 1.48 -8.75 -13.68
CA LEU A 80 0.97 -7.64 -12.88
C LEU A 80 -0.19 -6.92 -13.60
N SER A 81 -1.12 -6.38 -12.82
CA SER A 81 -2.18 -5.54 -13.35
C SER A 81 -1.63 -4.30 -14.05
N ALA A 82 -1.99 -4.16 -15.32
CA ALA A 82 -1.77 -2.98 -16.14
C ALA A 82 -3.03 -2.14 -16.33
N ASP A 83 -4.09 -2.41 -15.55
CA ASP A 83 -5.38 -1.76 -15.74
C ASP A 83 -5.30 -0.24 -15.59
N THR A 84 -6.04 0.44 -16.47
CA THR A 84 -6.18 1.90 -16.51
C THR A 84 -7.52 2.38 -15.96
N LYS A 85 -8.37 1.44 -15.54
CA LYS A 85 -9.68 1.69 -14.94
C LYS A 85 -9.70 1.19 -13.49
N PRO A 86 -10.55 1.76 -12.61
CA PRO A 86 -10.71 1.25 -11.26
C PRO A 86 -11.16 -0.23 -11.26
N PRO A 87 -10.57 -1.10 -10.42
CA PRO A 87 -10.96 -2.50 -10.31
C PRO A 87 -12.44 -2.68 -9.92
N ARG A 88 -13.05 -3.77 -10.38
CA ARG A 88 -14.49 -4.03 -10.24
C ARG A 88 -14.91 -4.03 -8.77
N LEU A 89 -14.19 -4.73 -7.92
CA LEU A 89 -14.37 -4.85 -6.47
C LEU A 89 -14.50 -3.47 -5.81
N LEU A 90 -13.64 -2.52 -6.18
CA LEU A 90 -13.71 -1.17 -5.66
C LEU A 90 -14.97 -0.44 -6.15
N THR A 91 -15.26 -0.52 -7.45
CA THR A 91 -16.41 0.19 -8.05
C THR A 91 -17.76 -0.35 -7.56
N GLU A 92 -17.88 -1.67 -7.34
CA GLU A 92 -19.08 -2.30 -6.83
C GLU A 92 -19.38 -1.83 -5.40
N LYS A 93 -18.38 -1.83 -4.51
CA LYS A 93 -18.54 -1.31 -3.13
C LYS A 93 -18.96 0.15 -3.10
N VAL A 94 -18.37 0.98 -3.96
CA VAL A 94 -18.78 2.38 -4.08
C VAL A 94 -20.23 2.52 -4.56
N ARG A 95 -20.63 1.74 -5.56
CA ARG A 95 -22.01 1.74 -6.10
C ARG A 95 -23.03 1.30 -5.05
N GLU A 96 -22.66 0.35 -4.19
CA GLU A 96 -23.48 -0.14 -3.07
C GLU A 96 -23.53 0.85 -1.87
N GLY A 97 -22.78 1.95 -1.91
CA GLY A 97 -22.67 2.89 -0.78
C GLY A 97 -21.80 2.36 0.38
N LEU A 98 -21.04 1.29 0.16
CA LEU A 98 -20.11 0.69 1.12
C LEU A 98 -18.74 1.39 1.01
N LEU A 99 -18.65 2.58 1.59
CA LEU A 99 -17.51 3.50 1.45
C LEU A 99 -16.40 3.32 2.50
N GLY A 100 -16.38 2.17 3.20
CA GLY A 100 -15.39 1.83 4.22
C GLY A 100 -15.80 2.25 5.64
N ALA A 101 -14.81 2.53 6.48
CA ALA A 101 -15.01 2.75 7.92
C ALA A 101 -15.93 3.93 8.29
N LYS A 102 -16.21 4.83 7.33
CA LYS A 102 -17.14 5.95 7.52
C LYS A 102 -18.62 5.56 7.36
N THR A 103 -18.90 4.48 6.64
CA THR A 103 -20.24 3.91 6.41
C THR A 103 -20.44 2.58 7.13
N GLY A 104 -19.53 2.19 8.03
CA GLY A 104 -19.56 0.90 8.74
C GLY A 104 -19.11 -0.30 7.92
N GLN A 105 -19.06 -0.19 6.59
CA GLN A 105 -18.62 -1.28 5.71
C GLN A 105 -18.02 -0.74 4.41
N GLY A 106 -17.05 -1.49 3.86
CA GLY A 106 -16.46 -1.30 2.53
C GLY A 106 -15.81 -2.60 2.05
N LEU A 107 -14.49 -2.58 1.81
CA LEU A 107 -13.71 -3.82 1.61
C LEU A 107 -13.78 -4.73 2.85
N TYR A 108 -13.81 -4.11 4.03
CA TYR A 108 -13.97 -4.79 5.31
C TYR A 108 -15.29 -4.39 5.96
N ASN A 109 -15.82 -5.27 6.82
CA ASN A 109 -16.79 -4.87 7.83
C ASN A 109 -16.08 -4.12 8.98
N TRP A 110 -16.56 -2.93 9.30
CA TRP A 110 -15.98 -2.00 10.27
C TRP A 110 -16.87 -1.87 11.51
N GLU A 111 -17.04 -2.98 12.23
CA GLU A 111 -17.60 -2.97 13.57
C GLU A 111 -16.87 -1.94 14.46
N PRO A 112 -17.57 -1.23 15.35
CA PRO A 112 -16.98 -0.16 16.15
C PRO A 112 -15.70 -0.58 16.89
N GLU A 113 -15.69 -1.80 17.44
CA GLU A 113 -14.56 -2.38 18.17
C GLU A 113 -13.35 -2.59 17.25
N ARG A 114 -13.55 -3.21 16.08
CA ARG A 114 -12.48 -3.42 15.09
C ARG A 114 -11.92 -2.08 14.62
N LYS A 115 -12.79 -1.11 14.32
CA LYS A 115 -12.38 0.22 13.89
C LYS A 115 -11.51 0.89 14.96
N LYS A 116 -11.91 0.81 16.24
CA LYS A 116 -11.15 1.35 17.36
C LYS A 116 -9.79 0.67 17.48
N GLU A 117 -9.74 -0.65 17.46
CA GLU A 117 -8.50 -1.43 17.57
C GLU A 117 -7.50 -1.07 16.47
N VAL A 118 -7.94 -1.02 15.21
CA VAL A 118 -7.09 -0.68 14.06
C VAL A 118 -6.57 0.76 14.16
N LEU A 119 -7.42 1.71 14.58
CA LEU A 119 -7.01 3.11 14.77
C LEU A 119 -5.98 3.25 15.88
N GLU A 120 -6.15 2.56 17.00
CA GLU A 120 -5.21 2.58 18.12
C GLU A 120 -3.87 1.96 17.72
N ALA A 121 -3.89 0.80 17.04
CA ALA A 121 -2.67 0.16 16.52
C ALA A 121 -1.91 1.08 15.55
N ARG A 122 -2.62 1.67 14.58
CA ARG A 122 -2.05 2.63 13.63
C ARG A 122 -1.46 3.84 14.35
N THR A 123 -2.17 4.40 15.33
CA THR A 123 -1.72 5.56 16.10
C THR A 123 -0.45 5.24 16.87
N ARG A 124 -0.37 4.08 17.54
CA ARG A 124 0.83 3.64 18.24
C ARG A 124 2.03 3.59 17.30
N THR A 125 1.89 2.97 16.13
CA THR A 125 2.96 2.89 15.13
C THR A 125 3.39 4.27 14.62
N LEU A 126 2.45 5.15 14.29
CA LEU A 126 2.78 6.50 13.79
C LEU A 126 3.45 7.35 14.88
N VAL A 127 3.02 7.25 16.14
CA VAL A 127 3.65 7.95 17.26
C VAL A 127 5.06 7.43 17.50
N HIS A 128 5.30 6.12 17.35
CA HIS A 128 6.63 5.54 17.44
C HIS A 128 7.59 6.16 16.41
N PHE A 129 7.22 6.15 15.12
CA PHE A 129 8.04 6.76 14.07
C PHE A 129 8.22 8.26 14.27
N LEU A 130 7.18 8.99 14.68
CA LEU A 130 7.30 10.42 14.96
C LEU A 130 8.30 10.73 16.09
N ARG A 131 8.44 9.84 17.08
CA ARG A 131 9.44 10.00 18.15
C ARG A 131 10.85 9.75 17.63
N GLN A 132 11.04 8.72 16.79
CA GLN A 132 12.32 8.43 16.15
C GLN A 132 12.77 9.57 15.22
N ASP A 133 11.90 10.02 14.33
CA ASP A 133 12.13 11.16 13.43
C ASP A 133 12.61 12.40 14.20
N ARG A 134 12.03 12.66 15.38
CA ARG A 134 12.40 13.81 16.23
C ARG A 134 13.71 13.63 16.97
N ALA A 135 14.11 12.38 17.26
CA ALA A 135 15.37 12.08 17.91
C ALA A 135 16.56 12.23 16.95
N GLU A 136 16.38 11.90 15.67
CA GLU A 136 17.42 12.03 14.62
C GLU A 136 17.74 13.48 14.22
N ILE A 137 16.86 14.43 14.55
CA ILE A 137 17.03 15.86 14.23
C ILE A 137 17.79 16.61 15.35
N LYS A 138 18.01 15.98 16.52
CA LYS A 138 18.82 16.54 17.62
C LYS A 138 20.27 16.10 17.50
#